data_AF-A0A3C0IVW8-F1
#
_entry.id   AF-A0A3C0IVW8-F1
#
_cell.length_a   1.000
_cell.length_b   1.000
_cell.length_c   1.000
_cell.angle_alpha   90.00
_cell.angle_beta   90.00
_cell.angle_gamma   90.00
#
_symmetry.space_group_name_H-M   'P 1'
#
loop_
_entity.id
_entity.type
_entity.pdbx_description
1 polymer ?
#
loop_
_entity_poly.entity_id
_entity_poly.type
_entity_poly.pdbx_seq_one_letter_code
_entity_poly.pdbx_strand_id
1 'polypeptide(L)' 'DAILSLVRSGAIVIAGGGGGIPVVERNGHYEGVEAVIDKDLGAECLAQDVKADILMILTDVGRVAIHYNT' A
#
# COMPACT_ATOMS: atom_id res chain seq x y z
N ASP A 1 -12.62 -6.54 -0.44
CA ASP A 1 -13.05 -7.91 -0.84
C ASP A 1 -12.36 -8.46 -2.08
N ALA A 2 -12.43 -7.82 -3.25
CA ALA A 2 -11.91 -8.40 -4.50
C ALA A 2 -10.42 -8.81 -4.43
N ILE A 3 -9.55 -7.93 -3.90
CA ILE A 3 -8.12 -8.22 -3.72
C ILE A 3 -7.93 -9.46 -2.84
N LEU A 4 -8.62 -9.50 -1.69
CA LEU A 4 -8.52 -10.61 -0.74
C LEU A 4 -8.98 -11.94 -1.36
N SER A 5 -10.03 -11.92 -2.17
CA SER A 5 -10.50 -13.10 -2.90
C SER A 5 -9.46 -13.62 -3.90
N LEU A 6 -8.82 -12.73 -4.66
CA LEU A 6 -7.75 -13.10 -5.59
C LEU A 6 -6.51 -13.63 -4.88
N VAL A 7 -6.11 -13.02 -3.77
CA VAL A 7 -5.00 -13.51 -2.93
C VAL A 7 -5.32 -14.92 -2.42
N ARG A 8 -6.53 -15.14 -1.91
CA ARG A 8 -6.99 -16.45 -1.41
C ARG A 8 -7.09 -17.52 -2.51
N SER A 9 -7.30 -17.13 -3.77
CA SER A 9 -7.30 -18.08 -4.89
C SER A 9 -5.89 -18.46 -5.35
N GLY A 10 -4.83 -17.92 -4.73
CA GLY A 10 -3.44 -18.15 -5.10
C GLY A 10 -2.97 -17.32 -6.29
N ALA A 11 -3.72 -16.27 -6.66
CA ALA A 11 -3.27 -15.37 -7.71
C ALA A 11 -2.16 -14.43 -7.20
N ILE A 12 -1.22 -14.09 -8.08
CA ILE A 12 -0.28 -12.99 -7.85
C ILE A 12 -1.02 -11.70 -8.17
N VAL A 13 -1.25 -10.87 -7.16
CA VAL A 13 -2.01 -9.62 -7.28
C VAL A 13 -1.08 -8.42 -7.25
N ILE A 14 -1.23 -7.53 -8.23
CA ILE A 14 -0.59 -6.20 -8.24
C ILE A 14 -1.68 -5.18 -7.91
N ALA A 15 -1.50 -4.46 -6.80
CA ALA A 15 -2.45 -3.45 -6.31
C ALA A 15 -1.70 -2.28 -5.67
N GLY A 16 -2.40 -1.16 -5.41
CA GLY A 16 -1.83 0.00 -4.71
C GLY A 16 -0.75 0.75 -5.51
N GLY A 17 -0.76 0.66 -6.85
CA GLY A 17 0.20 1.35 -7.71
C GLY A 17 0.29 2.85 -7.39
N GLY A 18 1.51 3.34 -7.11
CA GLY A 18 1.75 4.74 -6.73
C GLY A 18 1.15 5.17 -5.39
N GLY A 19 0.73 4.23 -4.54
CA GLY A 19 -0.01 4.49 -3.28
C GLY A 19 -1.53 4.36 -3.44
N GLY A 20 -2.06 4.27 -4.66
CA GLY A 20 -3.49 4.21 -4.95
C GLY A 20 -4.10 5.56 -5.32
N ILE A 21 -5.36 5.54 -5.75
CA ILE A 21 -6.11 6.74 -6.12
C ILE A 21 -6.67 7.38 -4.84
N PRO A 22 -6.30 8.63 -4.49
CA PRO A 22 -6.83 9.28 -3.30
C PRO A 22 -8.32 9.57 -3.46
N VAL A 23 -9.12 9.06 -2.52
CA VAL A 23 -10.55 9.33 -2.42
C VAL A 23 -10.92 9.68 -0.99
N VAL A 24 -11.97 10.48 -0.83
CA VAL A 24 -12.60 10.78 0.46
C VAL A 24 -14.08 10.43 0.40
N GLU A 25 -14.63 9.95 1.52
CA GLU A 25 -16.07 9.71 1.63
C GLU A 25 -16.80 11.01 1.98
N ARG A 26 -17.82 11.36 1.21
CA ARG A 26 -18.75 12.46 1.48
C ARG A 26 -20.17 11.99 1.25
N ASN A 27 -21.00 12.07 2.28
CA ASN A 27 -22.43 11.70 2.20
C ASN A 27 -22.68 10.30 1.60
N GLY A 28 -21.84 9.31 1.93
CA GLY A 28 -21.98 7.93 1.43
C GLY A 28 -21.46 7.71 0.00
N HIS A 29 -20.82 8.70 -0.61
CA HIS A 29 -20.17 8.59 -1.92
C HIS A 29 -18.68 8.86 -1.81
N TYR A 30 -17.89 8.21 -2.66
CA TYR A 30 -16.46 8.47 -2.77
C TYR A 30 -16.18 9.51 -3.85
N GLU A 31 -15.39 10.52 -3.50
CA GLU A 31 -14.93 11.56 -4.41
C GLU A 31 -13.40 11.53 -4.49
N GLY A 32 -12.86 11.56 -5.71
CA GLY A 32 -11.42 11.69 -5.94
C GLY A 32 -10.92 13.06 -5.54
N VAL A 33 -9.72 13.12 -4.96
CA VAL A 33 -9.09 14.38 -4.54
C VAL A 33 -7.66 14.48 -5.05
N GLU A 34 -7.18 15.71 -5.22
CA GLU A 34 -5.78 15.99 -5.57
C GLU A 34 -4.90 15.79 -4.34
N ALA A 35 -4.29 14.62 -4.24
CA ALA A 35 -3.32 14.28 -3.21
C ALA A 35 -2.36 13.19 -3.75
N VAL A 36 -1.34 12.86 -2.97
CA VAL A 36 -0.47 11.71 -3.22
C VAL A 36 -0.45 10.85 -1.96
N ILE A 37 -0.73 9.57 -2.11
CA ILE A 37 -0.61 8.60 -1.02
C ILE A 37 0.81 8.08 -1.00
N ASP A 38 1.46 8.09 0.16
CA ASP A 38 2.75 7.46 0.34
C ASP A 38 2.63 5.94 0.08
N LYS A 39 3.44 5.40 -0.82
CA LYS A 39 3.35 4.01 -1.25
C LYS A 39 3.66 3.01 -0.13
N ASP A 40 4.54 3.36 0.82
CA ASP A 40 4.96 2.46 1.88
C ASP A 40 3.87 2.40 2.95
N LEU A 41 3.24 3.54 3.28
CA LEU A 41 2.05 3.57 4.14
C LEU A 41 0.83 2.91 3.47
N GLY A 42 0.63 3.11 2.16
CA GLY A 42 -0.42 2.42 1.40
C GLY A 42 -0.21 0.91 1.36
N ALA A 43 1.04 0.46 1.19
CA ALA A 43 1.39 -0.96 1.23
C ALA A 43 1.22 -1.55 2.64
N GLU A 44 1.53 -0.80 3.69
CA GLU A 44 1.31 -1.19 5.08
C GLU A 44 -0.17 -1.41 5.37
N CYS A 45 -1.03 -0.47 4.99
CA CYS A 45 -2.48 -0.61 5.10
C CYS A 45 -3.00 -1.85 4.34
N LEU A 46 -2.56 -2.06 3.11
CA LEU A 46 -2.92 -3.25 2.34
C LEU A 46 -2.44 -4.55 3.01
N ALA A 47 -1.23 -4.56 3.57
CA ALA A 47 -0.68 -5.71 4.28
C ALA A 47 -1.53 -6.07 5.51
N GLN A 48 -2.02 -5.08 6.25
CA GLN A 48 -2.96 -5.29 7.35
C GLN A 48 -4.29 -5.89 6.84
N ASP A 49 -4.87 -5.32 5.79
CA ASP A 49 -6.16 -5.77 5.21
C ASP A 49 -6.12 -7.22 4.71
N VAL A 50 -5.00 -7.62 4.10
CA VAL A 50 -4.80 -9.00 3.61
C VAL A 50 -4.23 -9.95 4.66
N LYS A 51 -3.93 -9.43 5.87
CA LYS A 51 -3.28 -10.17 6.96
C LYS A 51 -1.96 -10.83 6.53
N ALA A 52 -1.11 -10.06 5.86
CA ALA A 52 0.20 -10.52 5.46
C ALA A 52 1.10 -10.77 6.68
N ASP A 53 1.90 -11.85 6.65
CA ASP A 53 2.88 -12.13 7.70
C ASP A 53 4.09 -11.17 7.64
N ILE A 54 4.41 -10.67 6.45
CA ILE A 54 5.59 -9.84 6.18
C ILE A 54 5.20 -8.67 5.27
N LEU A 55 5.58 -7.46 5.67
CA LEU A 55 5.70 -6.30 4.79
C LEU A 55 7.17 -6.11 4.40
N MET A 56 7.47 -6.19 3.10
CA MET A 56 8.83 -6.03 2.59
C MET A 56 8.93 -4.76 1.74
N ILE A 57 9.66 -3.76 2.24
CA ILE A 57 9.92 -2.51 1.53
C ILE A 57 11.25 -2.64 0.79
N LEU A 58 11.20 -2.49 -0.53
CA LEU A 58 12.39 -2.51 -1.39
C LEU A 58 12.88 -1.08 -1.63
N THR A 59 14.17 -0.86 -1.37
CA THR A 59 14.85 0.43 -1.53
C THR A 59 16.25 0.22 -2.12
N ASP A 60 16.95 1.30 -2.43
CA ASP A 60 18.27 1.32 -3.07
C ASP A 60 19.45 1.13 -2.10
N VAL A 61 19.17 1.08 -0.80
CA VAL A 61 20.16 0.82 0.26
C VAL A 61 19.96 -0.54 0.91
N GLY A 62 21.05 -1.17 1.33
CA GLY A 62 21.01 -2.53 1.87
C GLY A 62 20.40 -2.65 3.29
N ARG A 63 20.29 -1.55 4.04
CA ARG A 63 19.73 -1.53 5.41
C ARG A 63 19.43 -0.12 5.86
N VAL A 64 18.60 -0.01 6.89
CA VAL A 64 18.44 1.23 7.67
C VAL A 64 19.76 1.57 8.36
N ALA A 65 20.14 2.85 8.34
CA ALA A 65 21.34 3.36 8.98
C ALA A 65 21.02 4.66 9.74
N ILE A 66 21.55 4.79 10.96
CA ILE A 66 21.66 6.09 11.63
C ILE A 66 22.83 6.86 11.02
N HIS A 67 22.75 8.20 10.99
CA HIS A 67 23.77 9.05 10.35
C HIS A 67 24.00 8.75 8.86
N TYR A 68 22.93 8.44 8.12
CA TYR A 68 23.03 8.23 6.67
C TYR A 68 23.54 9.49 5.96
N ASN A 69 24.59 9.34 5.15
CA ASN A 69 25.29 10.42 4.41
C ASN A 69 25.95 11.52 5.26
N THR A 70 26.18 11.27 6.55
CA THR A 70 26.96 12.13 7.47
C THR A 70 28.04 11.33 8.15
#